data_AF-A0A938IE50-F1
#
_entry.id   AF-A0A938IE50-F1
#
_cell.length_a   1.000
_cell.length_b   1.000
_cell.length_c   1.000
_cell.angle_alpha   90.00
_cell.angle_beta   90.00
_cell.angle_gamma   90.00
#
_symmetry.space_group_name_H-M   'P 1'
#
loop_
_entity.id
_entity.type
_entity.pdbx_description
1 polymer ?
#
loop_
_entity_poly.entity_id
_entity_poly.type
_entity_poly.pdbx_seq_one_letter_code
_entity_poly.pdbx_strand_id
1 'polypeptide(L)'
;MSEKLIALDTAAFLDSTQAAALDGLPRGELRRFAELFHAACYRDLGKKPALLDGHDFEQLLREILPGRLAPRDRLATHLPALLDALLRHLRANSVLIHAYEIEQALAQHLPACVALIADGRNAQAQLAAPSKPVVYGAAKLGRNDPCSCGSGKKYKKCHGAGQRD
;
A
#
# COMPACT_ATOMS: atom_id res chain seq x y z
N MET A 1 11.32 1.19 11.41
CA MET A 1 10.37 2.11 12.07
C MET A 1 8.92 1.67 11.83
N SER A 2 8.52 1.43 10.58
CA SER A 2 7.13 1.05 10.22
C SER A 2 6.60 -0.19 10.94
N GLU A 3 7.41 -1.25 11.13
CA GLU A 3 6.96 -2.48 11.82
C GLU A 3 6.46 -2.23 13.25
N LYS A 4 7.17 -1.38 14.00
CA LYS A 4 6.78 -1.05 15.37
C LYS A 4 5.47 -0.28 15.41
N LEU A 5 5.25 0.61 14.44
CA LEU A 5 4.01 1.39 14.33
C LEU A 5 2.84 0.49 13.93
N ILE A 6 3.04 -0.41 12.96
CA ILE A 6 2.02 -1.40 12.55
C ILE A 6 1.60 -2.25 13.76
N ALA A 7 2.55 -2.78 14.52
CA ALA A 7 2.25 -3.60 15.69
C ALA A 7 1.49 -2.82 16.77
N LEU A 8 1.90 -1.56 17.03
CA LEU A 8 1.27 -0.70 18.03
C LEU A 8 -0.17 -0.36 17.66
N ASP A 9 -0.40 0.13 16.44
CA ASP A 9 -1.74 0.56 16.01
C ASP A 9 -2.68 -0.64 15.83
N THR A 10 -2.14 -1.79 15.40
CA THR A 10 -2.88 -3.06 15.38
C THR A 10 -3.36 -3.43 16.78
N ALA A 11 -2.48 -3.39 17.78
CA ALA A 11 -2.85 -3.70 19.16
C ALA A 11 -3.89 -2.69 19.70
N ALA A 12 -3.68 -1.40 19.45
CA ALA A 12 -4.61 -0.34 19.84
C ALA A 12 -6.03 -0.55 19.28
N PHE A 13 -6.13 -0.94 18.00
CA PHE A 13 -7.42 -1.28 17.40
C PHE A 13 -8.03 -2.53 18.03
N LEU A 14 -7.25 -3.61 18.20
CA LEU A 14 -7.75 -4.88 18.76
C LEU A 14 -8.27 -4.76 20.20
N ASP A 15 -7.74 -3.81 20.96
CA ASP A 15 -8.15 -3.55 22.35
C ASP A 15 -9.25 -2.47 22.44
N SER A 16 -9.76 -1.99 21.30
CA SER A 16 -10.81 -0.97 21.24
C SER A 16 -12.22 -1.54 21.42
N THR A 17 -13.14 -0.68 21.87
CA THR A 17 -14.57 -1.03 21.95
C THR A 17 -15.18 -1.24 20.57
N GLN A 18 -14.64 -0.62 19.53
CA GLN A 18 -15.11 -0.79 18.15
C GLN A 18 -14.76 -2.17 17.60
N ALA A 19 -13.57 -2.69 17.90
CA ALA A 19 -13.20 -4.07 17.55
C ALA A 19 -13.99 -5.09 18.37
N ALA A 20 -14.22 -4.82 19.66
CA ALA A 20 -15.03 -5.69 20.51
C ALA A 20 -16.50 -5.80 20.06
N ALA A 21 -17.04 -4.77 19.39
CA ALA A 21 -18.41 -4.75 18.88
C ALA A 21 -18.59 -5.52 17.55
N LEU A 22 -17.52 -6.04 16.96
CA LEU A 22 -17.59 -6.89 15.77
C LEU A 22 -17.90 -8.34 16.17
N ASP A 23 -19.16 -8.58 16.49
CA ASP A 23 -19.65 -9.91 16.86
C ASP A 23 -19.49 -10.92 15.72
N GLY A 24 -19.14 -12.16 16.06
CA GLY A 24 -19.05 -13.27 15.11
C GLY A 24 -17.77 -13.33 14.26
N LEU A 25 -16.83 -12.39 14.42
CA LEU A 25 -15.53 -12.46 13.75
C LEU A 25 -14.42 -12.96 14.70
N PRO A 26 -13.69 -14.05 14.36
CA PRO A 26 -12.60 -14.53 15.20
C PRO A 26 -11.54 -13.44 15.42
N ARG A 27 -10.99 -13.34 16.63
CA ARG A 27 -9.91 -12.37 16.95
C ARG A 27 -8.70 -12.48 16.02
N GLY A 28 -8.43 -13.68 15.49
CA GLY A 28 -7.40 -13.90 14.48
C GLY A 28 -7.66 -13.18 13.15
N GLU A 29 -8.90 -13.17 12.67
CA GLU A 29 -9.30 -12.45 11.44
C GLU A 29 -9.30 -10.94 11.66
N LEU A 30 -9.76 -10.48 12.84
CA LEU A 30 -9.65 -9.06 13.23
C LEU A 30 -8.19 -8.59 13.20
N ARG A 31 -7.29 -9.37 13.80
CA ARG A 31 -5.85 -9.08 13.81
C ARG A 31 -5.30 -9.05 12.39
N ARG A 32 -5.61 -10.06 11.59
CA ARG A 32 -5.16 -10.16 10.20
C ARG A 32 -5.60 -8.93 9.40
N PHE A 33 -6.87 -8.53 9.49
CA PHE A 33 -7.36 -7.31 8.84
C PHE A 33 -6.60 -6.07 9.30
N ALA A 34 -6.45 -5.87 10.61
CA ALA A 34 -5.78 -4.70 11.16
C ALA A 34 -4.31 -4.63 10.72
N GLU A 35 -3.58 -5.76 10.73
CA GLU A 35 -2.20 -5.83 10.24
C GLU A 35 -2.12 -5.51 8.74
N LEU A 36 -3.05 -6.02 7.93
CA LEU A 36 -3.13 -5.72 6.49
C LEU A 36 -3.38 -4.24 6.24
N PHE A 37 -4.34 -3.62 6.95
CA PHE A 37 -4.68 -2.21 6.79
C PHE A 37 -3.53 -1.30 7.24
N HIS A 38 -2.95 -1.54 8.43
CA HIS A 38 -1.85 -0.73 8.92
C HIS A 38 -0.59 -0.89 8.03
N ALA A 39 -0.32 -2.10 7.53
CA ALA A 39 0.74 -2.30 6.56
C ALA A 39 0.47 -1.52 5.25
N ALA A 40 -0.78 -1.47 4.77
CA ALA A 40 -1.15 -0.67 3.61
C ALA A 40 -0.85 0.82 3.83
N CYS A 41 -1.23 1.36 4.98
CA CYS A 41 -0.96 2.76 5.33
C CYS A 41 0.54 3.05 5.42
N TYR A 42 1.27 2.29 6.23
CA TYR A 42 2.65 2.60 6.57
C TYR A 42 3.68 2.20 5.52
N ARG A 43 3.43 1.12 4.77
CA ARG A 43 4.40 0.60 3.78
C ARG A 43 4.09 1.06 2.36
N ASP A 44 2.82 1.08 1.95
CA ASP A 44 2.46 1.42 0.57
C ASP A 44 2.17 2.92 0.41
N LEU A 45 1.40 3.51 1.32
CA LEU A 45 1.07 4.93 1.29
C LEU A 45 2.09 5.82 2.03
N GLY A 46 2.92 5.23 2.89
CA GLY A 46 3.90 5.94 3.70
C GLY A 46 3.29 6.91 4.73
N LYS A 47 1.99 6.77 5.03
CA LYS A 47 1.22 7.68 5.88
C LYS A 47 0.67 6.93 7.11
N LYS A 48 0.45 7.68 8.20
CA LYS A 48 -0.32 7.17 9.35
C LYS A 48 -1.80 7.10 8.97
N PRO A 49 -2.58 6.15 9.52
CA PRO A 49 -4.02 6.07 9.26
C PRO A 49 -4.78 7.39 9.47
N ALA A 50 -4.44 8.13 10.52
CA ALA A 50 -5.10 9.39 10.84
C ALA A 50 -4.79 10.55 9.87
N LEU A 51 -3.79 10.37 9.01
CA LEU A 51 -3.31 11.38 8.05
C LEU A 51 -3.70 11.03 6.60
N LEU A 52 -4.51 9.98 6.40
CA LEU A 52 -5.02 9.67 5.07
C LEU A 52 -6.04 10.73 4.65
N ASP A 53 -6.05 11.05 3.36
CA ASP A 53 -7.09 11.82 2.70
C ASP A 53 -8.03 10.90 1.88
N GLY A 54 -9.04 11.50 1.23
CA GLY A 54 -9.97 10.73 0.41
C GLY A 54 -9.30 10.03 -0.78
N HIS A 55 -8.26 10.62 -1.36
CA HIS A 55 -7.55 10.03 -2.50
C HIS A 55 -6.69 8.85 -2.05
N ASP A 56 -6.00 8.96 -0.92
CA ASP A 56 -5.29 7.84 -0.31
C ASP A 56 -6.24 6.66 -0.04
N PHE A 57 -7.45 6.95 0.45
CA PHE A 57 -8.44 5.92 0.78
C PHE A 57 -9.05 5.28 -0.48
N GLU A 58 -9.27 6.07 -1.54
CA GLU A 58 -9.62 5.56 -2.87
C GLU A 58 -8.53 4.60 -3.39
N GLN A 59 -7.27 5.01 -3.36
CA GLN A 59 -6.14 4.18 -3.79
C GLN A 59 -6.05 2.89 -2.95
N LEU A 60 -6.24 3.00 -1.63
CA LEU A 60 -6.29 1.88 -0.72
C LEU A 60 -7.36 0.85 -1.11
N LEU A 61 -8.56 1.29 -1.47
CA LEU A 61 -9.68 0.41 -1.83
C LEU A 61 -9.57 -0.16 -3.25
N ARG A 62 -9.07 0.63 -4.20
CA ARG A 62 -9.04 0.24 -5.61
C ARG A 62 -7.82 -0.60 -5.99
N GLU A 63 -6.68 -0.35 -5.34
CA GLU A 63 -5.40 -0.90 -5.78
C GLU A 63 -4.74 -1.76 -4.68
N ILE A 64 -4.64 -1.23 -3.47
CA ILE A 64 -3.79 -1.81 -2.43
C ILE A 64 -4.49 -2.99 -1.72
N LEU A 65 -5.65 -2.77 -1.11
CA LEU A 65 -6.37 -3.80 -0.37
C LEU A 65 -6.76 -5.02 -1.21
N PRO A 66 -7.31 -4.88 -2.43
CA PRO A 66 -7.65 -6.03 -3.24
C PRO A 66 -6.44 -6.94 -3.42
N GLY A 67 -5.28 -6.35 -3.65
CA GLY A 67 -4.11 -7.12 -3.93
C GLY A 67 -3.35 -7.68 -2.70
N ARG A 68 -3.61 -7.13 -1.53
CA ARG A 68 -3.13 -7.68 -0.25
C ARG A 68 -3.94 -8.89 0.24
N LEU A 69 -5.11 -9.14 -0.36
CA LEU A 69 -6.01 -10.23 0.02
C LEU A 69 -5.93 -11.38 -0.98
N ALA A 70 -6.19 -12.60 -0.50
CA ALA A 70 -6.22 -13.76 -1.38
C ALA A 70 -7.43 -13.68 -2.35
N PRO A 71 -7.39 -14.38 -3.49
CA PRO A 71 -8.59 -14.57 -4.29
C PRO A 71 -9.70 -15.25 -3.48
N ARG A 72 -10.91 -14.69 -3.49
CA ARG A 72 -12.06 -15.16 -2.72
C ARG A 72 -11.82 -15.18 -1.20
N ASP A 73 -11.04 -14.23 -0.70
CA ASP A 73 -10.75 -14.11 0.73
C ASP A 73 -12.05 -13.95 1.55
N ARG A 74 -12.14 -14.66 2.67
CA ARG A 74 -13.32 -14.58 3.56
C ARG A 74 -13.47 -13.19 4.19
N LEU A 75 -12.37 -12.44 4.34
CA LEU A 75 -12.42 -11.07 4.80
C LEU A 75 -13.26 -10.16 3.89
N ALA A 76 -13.46 -10.52 2.62
CA ALA A 76 -14.25 -9.73 1.68
C ALA A 76 -15.66 -9.42 2.20
N THR A 77 -16.34 -10.41 2.78
CA THR A 77 -17.70 -10.26 3.31
C THR A 77 -17.75 -9.37 4.55
N HIS A 78 -16.65 -9.27 5.29
CA HIS A 78 -16.56 -8.51 6.54
C HIS A 78 -15.93 -7.12 6.37
N LEU A 79 -15.30 -6.84 5.23
CA LEU A 79 -14.62 -5.58 4.92
C LEU A 79 -15.45 -4.33 5.25
N PRO A 80 -16.76 -4.25 4.91
CA PRO A 80 -17.57 -3.09 5.27
C PRO A 80 -17.60 -2.82 6.77
N ALA A 81 -17.89 -3.85 7.58
CA ALA A 81 -17.96 -3.72 9.03
C ALA A 81 -16.58 -3.46 9.66
N LEU A 82 -15.53 -4.10 9.12
CA LEU A 82 -14.15 -3.93 9.58
C LEU A 82 -13.62 -2.51 9.36
N LEU A 83 -13.82 -1.96 8.16
CA LEU A 83 -13.41 -0.60 7.82
C LEU A 83 -14.22 0.44 8.60
N ASP A 84 -15.53 0.24 8.76
CA ASP A 84 -16.35 1.10 9.61
C ASP A 84 -15.85 1.12 11.07
N ALA A 85 -15.64 -0.06 11.67
CA ALA A 85 -15.15 -0.16 13.04
C ALA A 85 -13.79 0.50 13.23
N LEU A 86 -12.89 0.31 12.26
CA LEU A 86 -11.57 0.93 12.26
C LEU A 86 -11.65 2.46 12.14
N LEU A 87 -12.46 2.99 11.23
CA LEU A 87 -12.63 4.44 11.09
C LEU A 87 -13.27 5.06 12.34
N ARG A 88 -14.24 4.39 12.96
CA ARG A 88 -14.80 4.80 14.25
C ARG A 88 -13.74 4.80 15.36
N HIS A 89 -12.86 3.79 15.39
CA HIS A 89 -11.74 3.74 16.32
C HIS A 89 -10.77 4.92 16.12
N LEU A 90 -10.40 5.21 14.87
CA LEU A 90 -9.52 6.33 14.55
C LEU A 90 -10.13 7.67 14.98
N ARG A 91 -11.42 7.90 14.73
CA ARG A 91 -12.13 9.12 15.16
C ARG A 91 -12.23 9.29 16.66
N ALA A 92 -12.36 8.18 17.39
CA ALA A 92 -12.42 8.22 18.85
C ALA A 92 -11.06 8.56 19.49
N ASN A 93 -9.94 8.28 18.80
CA ASN A 93 -8.59 8.38 19.37
C ASN A 93 -7.69 9.41 18.67
N SER A 94 -8.15 10.02 17.58
CA SER A 94 -7.38 10.96 16.77
C SER A 94 -8.27 11.92 15.98
N VAL A 95 -7.68 13.01 15.49
CA VAL A 95 -8.36 13.97 14.61
C VAL A 95 -8.17 13.53 13.16
N LEU A 96 -9.27 13.17 12.49
CA LEU A 96 -9.30 12.87 11.07
C LEU A 96 -9.66 14.13 10.28
N ILE A 97 -8.66 14.81 9.72
CA ILE A 97 -8.85 16.07 8.98
C ILE A 97 -9.77 15.87 7.78
N HIS A 98 -9.59 14.76 7.06
CA HIS A 98 -10.31 14.42 5.82
C HIS A 98 -11.42 13.38 6.06
N ALA A 99 -12.08 13.43 7.23
CA ALA A 99 -13.05 12.42 7.62
C ALA A 99 -14.21 12.27 6.63
N TYR A 100 -14.63 13.37 6.00
CA TYR A 100 -15.73 13.41 5.04
C TYR A 100 -15.33 12.81 3.70
N GLU A 101 -14.16 13.17 3.18
CA GLU A 101 -13.63 12.66 1.93
C GLU A 101 -13.33 11.16 2.02
N ILE A 102 -12.85 10.69 3.19
CA ILE A 102 -12.68 9.25 3.47
C ILE A 102 -14.02 8.52 3.44
N GLU A 103 -15.07 9.06 4.06
CA GLU A 103 -16.41 8.45 4.04
C GLU A 103 -16.98 8.36 2.62
N GLN A 104 -16.83 9.42 1.83
CA GLN A 104 -17.27 9.42 0.44
C GLN A 104 -16.52 8.37 -0.38
N ALA A 105 -15.18 8.32 -0.25
CA ALA A 105 -14.36 7.33 -0.94
C ALA A 105 -14.75 5.90 -0.55
N LEU A 106 -15.00 5.64 0.74
CA LEU A 106 -15.48 4.36 1.23
C LEU A 106 -16.83 4.00 0.60
N ALA A 107 -17.81 4.89 0.68
CA ALA A 107 -19.15 4.66 0.14
C ALA A 107 -19.12 4.38 -1.37
N GLN A 108 -18.28 5.09 -2.12
CA GLN A 108 -18.17 4.97 -3.57
C GLN A 108 -17.40 3.72 -4.02
N HIS A 109 -16.30 3.36 -3.35
CA HIS A 109 -15.35 2.36 -3.87
C HIS A 109 -15.38 1.02 -3.14
N LEU A 110 -15.89 0.96 -1.91
CA LEU A 110 -15.93 -0.28 -1.13
C LEU A 110 -16.74 -1.40 -1.80
N PRO A 111 -17.93 -1.18 -2.39
CA PRO A 111 -18.69 -2.27 -3.02
C PRO A 111 -17.91 -2.94 -4.16
N ALA A 112 -17.20 -2.14 -4.96
CA ALA A 112 -16.36 -2.65 -6.04
C ALA A 112 -15.14 -3.41 -5.50
N CYS A 113 -14.49 -2.90 -4.45
CA CYS A 113 -13.38 -3.59 -3.77
C CYS A 113 -13.81 -4.99 -3.29
N VAL A 114 -14.93 -5.06 -2.58
CA VAL A 114 -15.49 -6.32 -2.06
C VAL A 114 -15.81 -7.28 -3.20
N ALA A 115 -16.49 -6.82 -4.26
CA ALA A 115 -16.82 -7.65 -5.41
C ALA A 115 -15.56 -8.22 -6.11
N LEU A 116 -14.53 -7.39 -6.30
CA LEU A 116 -13.27 -7.82 -6.92
C LEU A 116 -12.59 -8.95 -6.13
N ILE A 117 -12.56 -8.85 -4.80
CA ILE A 117 -11.95 -9.86 -3.92
C ILE A 117 -12.83 -11.12 -3.89
N ALA A 118 -14.15 -10.96 -3.74
CA ALA A 118 -15.11 -12.05 -3.67
C ALA A 118 -15.15 -12.88 -4.97
N ASP A 119 -15.01 -12.23 -6.13
CA ASP A 119 -14.95 -12.90 -7.43
C ASP A 119 -13.59 -13.58 -7.69
N GLY A 120 -12.57 -13.25 -6.88
CA GLY A 120 -11.19 -13.71 -7.04
C GLY A 120 -10.47 -13.05 -8.23
N ARG A 121 -10.92 -11.87 -8.64
CA ARG A 121 -10.34 -11.08 -9.76
C ARG A 121 -9.28 -10.08 -9.28
N ASN A 122 -8.96 -10.10 -7.98
CA ASN A 122 -7.91 -9.31 -7.35
C ASN A 122 -6.51 -9.90 -7.62
N ALA A 123 -5.95 -9.52 -8.77
CA ALA A 123 -4.82 -10.17 -9.41
C ALA A 123 -3.40 -9.87 -8.84
N GLN A 124 -3.21 -9.47 -7.58
CA GLN A 124 -1.83 -9.36 -7.05
C GLN A 124 -1.19 -10.72 -6.68
N ALA A 125 -1.94 -11.83 -6.66
CA ALA A 125 -1.32 -13.16 -6.70
C ALA A 125 -0.47 -13.37 -7.98
N GLN A 126 -0.64 -12.54 -9.02
CA GLN A 126 0.19 -12.57 -10.25
C GLN A 126 1.30 -11.51 -10.28
N LEU A 127 1.29 -10.50 -9.39
CA LEU A 127 2.32 -9.44 -9.33
C LEU A 127 3.42 -9.73 -8.30
N ALA A 128 3.31 -10.80 -7.51
CA ALA A 128 4.39 -11.35 -6.70
C ALA A 128 5.45 -12.12 -7.51
N ALA A 129 5.50 -11.94 -8.84
CA ALA A 129 6.70 -12.26 -9.57
C ALA A 129 7.78 -11.24 -9.17
N PRO A 130 8.97 -11.66 -8.71
CA PRO A 130 10.06 -10.71 -8.50
C PRO A 130 10.23 -9.91 -9.79
N SER A 131 10.13 -8.59 -9.70
CA SER A 131 10.41 -7.74 -10.85
C SER A 131 11.80 -8.12 -11.34
N LYS A 132 11.89 -8.64 -12.57
CA LYS A 132 13.18 -8.95 -13.17
C LYS A 132 14.00 -7.66 -13.12
N PRO A 133 15.25 -7.68 -12.62
CA PRO A 133 16.06 -6.47 -12.58
C PRO A 133 16.07 -5.86 -13.98
N VAL A 134 15.86 -4.55 -14.06
CA VAL A 134 15.88 -3.80 -15.31
C VAL A 134 17.28 -3.98 -15.92
N VAL A 135 17.39 -4.85 -16.92
CA VAL A 135 18.60 -5.00 -17.71
C VAL A 135 18.60 -3.82 -18.68
N TYR A 136 19.42 -2.81 -18.40
CA TYR A 136 19.69 -1.76 -19.37
C TYR A 136 20.31 -2.40 -20.62
N GLY A 137 19.52 -2.51 -21.70
CA GLY A 137 19.98 -3.04 -23.00
C GLY A 137 20.89 -2.09 -23.77
N ALA A 138 21.12 -0.88 -23.24
CA ALA A 138 22.10 0.04 -23.79
C ALA A 138 23.51 -0.46 -23.46
N ALA A 139 24.36 -0.61 -24.48
CA ALA A 139 25.76 -0.93 -24.31
C ALA A 139 26.41 0.10 -23.35
N LYS A 140 27.07 -0.38 -22.30
CA LYS A 140 27.84 0.49 -21.40
C LYS A 140 28.92 1.20 -22.22
N LEU A 141 28.81 2.52 -22.36
CA LEU A 141 29.80 3.35 -23.04
C LEU A 141 31.13 3.25 -22.29
N GLY A 142 32.14 2.68 -22.92
CA GLY A 142 33.46 2.50 -22.34
C GLY A 142 34.23 3.82 -22.24
N ARG A 143 35.14 3.93 -21.25
CA ARG A 143 36.00 5.13 -21.06
C ARG A 143 36.74 5.56 -22.33
N ASN A 144 37.11 4.62 -23.20
CA ASN A 144 37.87 4.91 -24.42
C ASN A 144 37.01 5.17 -25.65
N ASP A 145 35.68 4.97 -25.58
CA ASP A 145 34.77 5.14 -26.71
C ASP A 145 34.62 6.62 -27.09
N PRO A 146 34.19 6.92 -28.32
CA PRO A 146 33.84 8.28 -28.72
C PRO A 146 32.79 8.88 -27.77
N CYS A 147 33.02 10.11 -27.33
CA CYS A 147 32.06 10.79 -26.48
C CYS A 147 30.81 11.17 -27.29
N SER A 148 29.63 10.82 -26.77
CA SER A 148 28.33 11.04 -27.42
C SER A 148 27.95 12.52 -27.62
N CYS A 149 28.71 13.47 -27.08
CA CYS A 149 28.47 14.91 -27.24
C CYS A 149 28.96 15.50 -28.57
N GLY A 150 29.45 14.67 -29.50
CA GLY A 150 29.92 15.14 -30.81
C GLY A 150 31.28 15.85 -30.80
N SER A 151 32.00 15.87 -29.68
CA SER A 151 33.30 16.55 -29.57
C SER A 151 34.47 15.87 -30.31
N GLY A 152 34.28 14.65 -30.82
CA GLY A 152 35.33 13.82 -31.39
C GLY A 152 36.36 13.28 -30.37
N LYS A 153 36.21 13.59 -29.07
CA LYS A 153 37.11 13.13 -27.99
C LYS A 153 36.65 11.78 -27.42
N LYS A 154 37.59 11.02 -26.84
CA LYS A 154 37.26 9.82 -26.04
C LYS A 154 36.46 10.21 -24.79
N TYR A 155 35.51 9.39 -24.36
CA TYR A 155 34.61 9.65 -23.23
C TYR A 155 35.37 10.05 -21.96
N LYS A 156 36.45 9.34 -21.60
CA LYS A 156 37.32 9.66 -20.44
C LYS A 156 38.02 11.01 -20.48
N LYS A 157 38.14 11.62 -21.67
CA LYS A 157 38.75 12.94 -21.89
C LYS A 157 37.70 14.04 -22.08
N CYS A 158 36.42 13.72 -21.88
CA CYS A 158 35.30 14.63 -22.06
C CYS A 158 34.28 14.42 -20.92
N HIS A 159 33.08 13.91 -21.19
CA HIS A 159 32.03 13.76 -20.17
C HIS A 159 32.32 12.69 -19.11
N GLY A 160 33.25 11.78 -19.38
CA GLY A 160 33.78 10.82 -18.40
C GLY A 160 35.05 11.31 -17.68
N ALA A 161 35.44 12.57 -17.84
CA ALA A 161 36.58 13.15 -17.12
C ALA A 161 36.23 13.26 -15.63
N GLY A 162 37.04 12.63 -14.77
CA GLY A 162 36.83 12.60 -13.32
C GLY A 162 36.24 11.30 -12.79
N GLN A 163 35.70 10.43 -13.63
CA GLN A 163 35.35 9.07 -13.23
C GLN A 163 36.63 8.23 -13.14
N ARG A 164 37.09 7.99 -11.91
CA ARG A 164 38.09 6.97 -11.59
C ARG A 164 37.35 5.66 -11.31
N ASP A 165 38.00 4.56 -11.66
CA ASP A 165 37.45 3.21 -11.60
C ASP A 165 37.12 2.78 -10.17
#